data_AF-A0A2S3QMT6-F1
#
_entry.id   AF-A0A2S3QMT6-F1
#
_cell.length_a   1.000
_cell.length_b   1.000
_cell.length_c   1.000
_cell.angle_alpha   90.00
_cell.angle_beta   90.00
_cell.angle_gamma   90.00
#
_symmetry.space_group_name_H-M   'P 1'
#
loop_
_entity.id
_entity.type
_entity.pdbx_description
1 polymer ?
#
loop_
_entity_poly.entity_id
_entity_poly.type
_entity_poly.pdbx_seq_one_letter_code
_entity_poly.pdbx_strand_id
1 'polypeptide(L)'
;MLDNNEITCHACHKALDLEPGQKISLKEECPYCYASVHCCKMCKFYDITAYNECRESSADRIVEKEKANFCDYFVLKGAGDGDDSKNDILAAANALFK
;
A
#
# COMPACT_ATOMS: atom_id res chain seq x y z
N MET A 1 16.50 6.53 17.23
CA MET A 1 15.34 5.65 17.01
C MET A 1 14.82 6.05 15.65
N LEU A 2 15.12 5.26 14.61
CA LEU A 2 14.62 5.52 13.26
C LEU A 2 13.50 4.53 13.06
N ASP A 3 12.28 4.95 13.42
CA ASP A 3 11.08 4.16 13.18
C ASP A 3 10.84 4.18 11.67
N ASN A 4 11.23 3.10 11.01
CA ASN A 4 11.25 2.96 9.56
C ASN A 4 9.83 2.72 8.98
N ASN A 5 8.82 3.40 9.53
CA ASN A 5 7.39 3.15 9.30
C ASN A 5 6.63 4.35 8.71
N GLU A 6 7.34 5.16 7.93
CA GLU A 6 6.85 6.43 7.40
C GLU A 6 5.94 6.22 6.18
N ILE A 7 4.73 6.79 6.25
CA ILE A 7 3.78 6.74 5.14
C ILE A 7 4.20 7.78 4.10
N THR A 8 4.39 7.34 2.85
CA THR A 8 4.75 8.24 1.74
C THR A 8 3.62 8.33 0.72
N CYS A 9 3.36 9.56 0.27
CA CYS A 9 2.36 9.81 -0.77
C CYS A 9 2.74 9.11 -2.08
N HIS A 10 1.78 8.41 -2.70
CA HIS A 10 2.03 7.70 -3.95
C HIS A 10 2.38 8.62 -5.13
N ALA A 11 1.95 9.88 -5.11
CA ALA A 11 2.10 10.81 -6.23
C ALA A 11 3.33 11.73 -6.10
N CYS A 12 3.57 12.30 -4.91
CA CYS A 12 4.67 13.25 -4.69
C CYS A 12 5.81 12.70 -3.83
N HIS A 13 5.66 11.49 -3.28
CA HIS A 13 6.67 10.79 -2.47
C HIS A 13 7.10 11.51 -1.18
N LYS A 14 6.43 12.60 -0.80
CA LYS A 14 6.62 13.22 0.51
C LYS A 14 5.99 12.37 1.61
N ALA A 15 6.61 12.43 2.77
CA ALA A 15 6.10 11.84 4.00
C ALA A 15 4.76 12.46 4.42
N LEU A 16 3.89 11.64 4.97
CA LEU A 16 2.61 12.02 5.54
C LEU A 16 2.64 11.68 7.03
N ASP A 17 2.09 12.58 7.85
CA ASP A 17 1.90 12.36 9.29
C ASP A 17 0.66 11.46 9.52
N LEU A 18 0.81 10.19 9.15
CA LEU A 18 -0.22 9.15 9.22
C LEU A 18 0.39 7.86 9.74
N GLU A 19 -0.42 7.04 10.41
CA GLU A 19 0.00 5.74 10.92
C GLU A 19 -0.46 4.60 10.01
N PRO A 20 0.32 3.51 9.84
CA PRO A 20 -0.13 2.32 9.13
C PRO A 20 -1.44 1.76 9.67
N GLY A 21 -2.36 1.38 8.78
CA GLY A 21 -3.68 0.88 9.18
C GLY A 21 -4.61 1.91 9.82
N GLN A 22 -4.19 3.18 9.93
CA GLN A 22 -5.07 4.27 10.34
C GLN A 22 -6.30 4.31 9.43
N LYS A 23 -7.47 4.58 10.03
CA LYS A 23 -8.70 4.80 9.27
C LYS A 23 -8.61 6.13 8.53
N ILE A 24 -8.53 6.05 7.21
CA ILE A 24 -8.44 7.21 6.34
C ILE A 24 -9.82 7.58 5.83
N SER A 25 -10.15 8.86 5.85
CA SER A 25 -11.39 9.35 5.27
C SER A 25 -11.31 9.34 3.74
N LEU A 26 -12.43 9.18 3.05
CA LEU A 26 -12.46 9.24 1.59
C LEU A 26 -11.93 10.57 1.03
N LYS A 27 -12.09 11.65 1.81
CA LYS A 27 -11.69 13.02 1.44
C LYS A 27 -10.27 13.35 1.89
N GLU A 28 -9.56 12.39 2.47
CA GLU A 28 -8.18 12.62 2.89
C GLU A 28 -7.29 12.83 1.67
N GLU A 29 -6.54 13.92 1.68
CA GLU A 29 -5.69 14.35 0.59
C GLU A 29 -4.29 14.64 1.11
N CYS A 30 -3.29 14.38 0.27
CA CYS A 30 -1.92 14.75 0.57
C CYS A 30 -1.81 16.29 0.68
N PRO A 31 -1.27 16.84 1.78
CA PRO A 31 -1.21 18.29 2.00
C PRO A 31 -0.24 19.00 1.04
N TYR A 32 0.58 18.25 0.28
CA TYR A 32 1.58 18.81 -0.63
C TYR A 32 1.17 18.79 -2.10
N CYS A 33 0.35 17.82 -2.52
CA CYS A 33 -0.01 17.62 -3.92
C CYS A 33 -1.50 17.35 -4.16
N TYR A 34 -2.31 17.31 -3.09
CA TYR A 34 -3.75 17.09 -3.12
C TYR A 34 -4.20 15.76 -3.73
N ALA A 35 -3.28 14.82 -3.95
CA ALA A 35 -3.64 13.47 -4.35
C ALA A 35 -4.41 12.76 -3.24
N SER A 36 -5.44 11.99 -3.60
CA SER A 36 -6.24 11.24 -2.64
C SER A 36 -5.39 10.22 -1.88
N VAL A 37 -5.53 10.18 -0.56
CA VAL A 37 -4.87 9.18 0.29
C VAL A 37 -5.67 7.89 0.32
N HIS A 38 -7.01 7.96 0.26
CA HIS A 38 -7.88 6.78 0.17
C HIS A 38 -7.99 6.24 -1.27
N CYS A 39 -6.87 5.79 -1.83
CA CYS A 39 -6.80 5.23 -3.18
C CYS A 39 -6.05 3.88 -3.21
N CYS A 40 -6.19 3.11 -4.29
CA CYS A 40 -5.55 1.79 -4.36
C CYS A 40 -4.03 1.89 -4.17
N LYS A 41 -3.35 2.89 -4.75
CA LYS A 41 -1.89 3.02 -4.63
C LYS A 41 -1.36 3.26 -3.20
N MET A 42 -2.26 3.65 -2.28
CA MET A 42 -1.97 3.82 -0.87
C MET A 42 -2.44 2.63 -0.01
N CYS A 43 -3.13 1.66 -0.62
CA CYS A 43 -3.63 0.47 0.06
C CYS A 43 -2.57 -0.63 0.12
N LYS A 44 -2.48 -1.37 1.23
CA LYS A 44 -1.56 -2.51 1.39
C LYS A 44 -1.82 -3.67 0.44
N PHE A 45 -3.05 -3.80 -0.06
CA PHE A 45 -3.46 -4.88 -0.96
C PHE A 45 -3.13 -4.60 -2.43
N TYR A 46 -2.70 -3.37 -2.76
CA TYR A 46 -2.38 -3.03 -4.14
C TYR A 46 -1.08 -3.70 -4.59
N ASP A 47 -1.17 -4.44 -5.68
CA ASP A 47 -0.04 -5.17 -6.27
C ASP A 47 -0.24 -5.25 -7.78
N ILE A 48 0.64 -4.61 -8.55
CA ILE A 48 0.59 -4.56 -10.01
C ILE A 48 0.62 -5.94 -10.70
N THR A 49 1.06 -6.98 -10.00
CA THR A 49 1.18 -8.34 -10.54
C THR A 49 -0.06 -9.20 -10.31
N ALA A 50 -0.99 -8.75 -9.45
CA ALA A 50 -2.24 -9.45 -9.19
C ALA A 50 -3.28 -9.19 -10.30
N TYR A 51 -4.21 -10.14 -10.52
CA TYR A 51 -5.21 -10.11 -11.60
C TYR A 51 -6.01 -8.79 -11.69
N ASN A 52 -6.39 -8.21 -10.55
CA ASN A 52 -7.10 -6.92 -10.47
C ASN A 52 -6.23 -5.78 -9.94
N GLU A 53 -4.92 -5.98 -9.96
CA GLU A 53 -3.94 -5.19 -9.22
C GLU A 53 -4.26 -5.09 -7.71
N CYS A 54 -4.91 -6.12 -7.18
CA CYS A 54 -5.37 -6.20 -5.80
C CYS A 54 -5.23 -7.64 -5.32
N ARG A 55 -4.57 -7.82 -4.16
CA ARG A 55 -4.39 -9.13 -3.50
C ARG A 55 -5.64 -9.59 -2.76
N GLU A 56 -6.53 -8.67 -2.38
CA GLU A 56 -7.83 -9.03 -1.84
C GLU A 56 -8.78 -9.39 -2.99
N SER A 57 -9.03 -10.69 -3.14
CA SER A 57 -9.86 -11.25 -4.23
C SER A 57 -11.35 -10.92 -4.12
N SER A 58 -11.83 -10.62 -2.91
CA SER A 58 -13.24 -10.26 -2.64
C SER A 58 -13.51 -8.76 -2.82
N ALA A 59 -12.48 -7.95 -3.04
CA ALA A 59 -12.62 -6.51 -3.24
C ALA A 59 -13.17 -6.19 -4.63
N ASP A 60 -14.04 -5.20 -4.70
CA ASP A 60 -14.53 -4.69 -5.98
C ASP A 60 -13.40 -4.16 -6.85
N ARG A 61 -13.51 -4.40 -8.16
CA ARG A 61 -12.49 -3.94 -9.12
C ARG A 61 -12.56 -2.42 -9.30
N ILE A 62 -11.56 -1.73 -8.77
CA ILE A 62 -11.35 -0.30 -9.03
C ILE A 62 -10.54 -0.12 -10.33
N VAL A 63 -11.02 0.71 -11.27
CA VAL A 63 -10.29 1.02 -12.51
C VAL A 63 -9.28 2.17 -12.28
N GLU A 64 -9.74 3.27 -11.69
CA GLU A 64 -8.92 4.46 -11.43
C GLU A 64 -8.14 4.31 -10.12
N LYS A 65 -6.96 3.68 -10.16
CA LYS A 65 -6.17 3.29 -8.97
C LYS A 65 -5.64 4.46 -8.12
N GLU A 66 -5.55 5.64 -8.71
CA GLU A 66 -4.99 6.85 -8.08
C GLU A 66 -6.08 7.74 -7.46
N LYS A 67 -7.34 7.55 -7.84
CA LYS A 67 -8.46 8.35 -7.35
C LYS A 67 -9.05 7.78 -6.06
N ALA A 68 -9.67 8.67 -5.29
CA ALA A 68 -10.50 8.28 -4.16
C ALA A 68 -11.53 7.21 -4.58
N ASN A 69 -11.66 6.15 -3.78
CA ASN A 69 -12.62 5.08 -4.01
C ASN A 69 -13.24 4.58 -2.71
N PHE A 70 -14.36 3.87 -2.82
CA PHE A 70 -15.15 3.37 -1.68
C PHE A 70 -14.83 1.90 -1.35
N CYS A 71 -13.61 1.44 -1.60
CA CYS A 71 -13.26 0.04 -1.31
C CYS A 71 -13.33 -0.24 0.19
N ASP A 72 -14.24 -1.11 0.60
CA ASP A 72 -14.43 -1.50 2.02
C ASP A 72 -13.22 -2.25 2.60
N TYR A 73 -12.36 -2.80 1.74
CA TYR A 73 -11.13 -3.50 2.11
C TYR A 73 -9.91 -2.57 2.16
N PHE A 74 -10.09 -1.26 2.02
CA PHE A 74 -8.96 -0.33 2.05
C PHE A 74 -8.24 -0.39 3.41
N VAL A 75 -6.93 -0.57 3.38
CA VAL A 75 -6.05 -0.46 4.55
C VAL A 75 -4.81 0.30 4.12
N LEU A 76 -4.52 1.43 4.79
CA LEU A 76 -3.34 2.24 4.50
C LEU A 76 -2.07 1.41 4.70
N LYS A 77 -1.24 1.32 3.65
CA LYS A 77 -0.02 0.51 3.64
C LYS A 77 0.98 0.99 4.68
N GLY A 78 1.52 0.10 5.51
CA GLY A 78 2.69 0.40 6.34
C GLY A 78 4.00 0.13 5.61
N ALA A 79 5.11 0.58 6.17
CA ALA A 79 6.44 0.29 5.60
C ALA A 79 6.82 -1.20 5.68
N GLY A 80 6.08 -2.01 6.45
CA GLY A 80 6.28 -3.46 6.56
C GLY A 80 5.41 -4.31 5.61
N ASP A 81 4.48 -3.72 4.84
CA ASP A 81 3.55 -4.52 4.01
C ASP A 81 4.09 -4.84 2.61
N GLY A 82 5.23 -4.25 2.24
CA GLY A 82 5.90 -4.50 0.97
C GLY A 82 7.33 -4.97 1.18
N ASP A 83 7.59 -6.25 0.85
CA ASP A 83 8.91 -6.85 0.55
C ASP A 83 9.42 -7.98 1.47
N ASP A 84 8.69 -8.40 2.51
CA ASP A 84 9.12 -9.58 3.29
C ASP A 84 9.07 -10.88 2.46
N SER A 85 8.15 -10.99 1.49
CA SER A 85 8.03 -12.20 0.68
C SER A 85 9.21 -12.45 -0.27
N LYS A 86 9.98 -11.43 -0.67
CA LYS A 86 11.11 -11.65 -1.61
C LYS A 86 12.38 -12.10 -0.89
N ASN A 87 12.63 -11.58 0.31
CA ASN A 87 13.81 -11.92 1.09
C ASN A 87 13.72 -13.34 1.65
N ASP A 88 12.53 -13.76 2.10
CA ASP A 88 12.32 -15.11 2.66
C ASP A 88 12.38 -16.22 1.60
N ILE A 89 11.86 -15.98 0.38
CA ILE A 89 11.91 -17.00 -0.68
C ILE A 89 13.36 -17.19 -1.18
N LEU A 90 14.15 -16.13 -1.26
CA LEU A 90 15.56 -16.21 -1.66
C LEU A 90 16.41 -16.92 -0.59
N ALA A 91 16.14 -16.66 0.69
CA ALA A 91 16.79 -17.35 1.80
C ALA A 91 16.43 -18.86 1.83
N ALA A 92 15.15 -19.20 1.65
CA ALA A 92 14.68 -20.58 1.60
C ALA A 92 15.26 -21.35 0.40
N ALA A 93 15.31 -20.73 -0.78
CA ALA A 93 15.89 -21.35 -1.97
C ALA A 93 17.37 -21.70 -1.78
N ASN A 94 18.18 -20.78 -1.22
CA ASN A 94 19.60 -21.03 -0.98
C ASN A 94 19.88 -22.12 0.08
N ALA A 95 18.95 -22.37 1.00
CA ALA A 95 19.06 -23.45 1.99
C ALA A 95 18.76 -24.84 1.41
N LEU A 96 17.99 -24.92 0.32
CA LEU A 96 17.62 -26.17 -0.36
C LEU A 96 18.73 -26.73 -1.26
N PHE A 97 19.70 -25.90 -1.67
CA PHE A 97 20.81 -26.27 -2.57
C PHE A 97 22.15 -26.48 -1.84
N LYS A 98 22.17 -26.54 -0.50
CA LYS A 98 23.36 -26.86 0.31
C LYS A 98 23.36 -28.30 0.81
#